data_AF-B9XI29-F1
#
_entry.id   AF-B9XI29-F1
#
_cell.length_a   1.000
_cell.length_b   1.000
_cell.length_c   1.000
_cell.angle_alpha   90.00
_cell.angle_beta   90.00
_cell.angle_gamma   90.00
#
_symmetry.space_group_name_H-M   'P 1'
#
loop_
_entity.id
_entity.type
_entity.pdbx_description
1 polymer ?
#
loop_
_entity_poly.entity_id
_entity_poly.type
_entity_poly.pdbx_seq_one_letter_code
_entity_poly.pdbx_strand_id
1 'polypeptide(L)'
;MFTYRPPKGSCWGHAIRPSNTLKAIQKMHGFLETYFEPVEAEKLTLNLNPYLDKENYVPKIREKAVEVFGRPGRAESMDWVLAPGDYRRAINFILENHLSPKLPSDPIWLSFTCALKWKNSALPNIDWPEEFLKQGNEKWQRSLFIVNLRIGGRFMFPMGIRIPISANEPASYEFLERFSAETPFKMSPKHFQVVIPIGKKGTLVSRKPDEDVLGKLQEVIK
;
A
#
# COMPACT_ATOMS: atom_id res chain seq x y z
N MET A 1 5.30 -19.08 3.75
CA MET A 1 4.79 -17.70 3.63
C MET A 1 5.46 -17.00 2.46
N PHE A 2 4.72 -16.19 1.70
CA PHE A 2 5.33 -15.36 0.66
C PHE A 2 5.70 -13.97 1.18
N THR A 3 6.75 -13.40 0.62
CA THR A 3 7.03 -11.97 0.71
C THR A 3 7.27 -11.43 -0.68
N TYR A 4 6.55 -10.37 -1.04
CA TYR A 4 6.75 -9.65 -2.29
C TYR A 4 7.61 -8.41 -2.04
N ARG A 5 8.75 -8.28 -2.71
CA ARG A 5 9.65 -7.11 -2.58
C ARG A 5 9.93 -6.49 -3.94
N PRO A 6 9.83 -5.15 -4.08
CA PRO A 6 10.20 -4.51 -5.34
C PRO A 6 11.69 -4.76 -5.62
N PRO A 7 12.13 -4.62 -6.88
CA PRO A 7 13.54 -4.75 -7.22
C PRO A 7 14.37 -3.71 -6.44
N LYS A 8 15.60 -4.07 -6.05
CA LYS A 8 16.47 -3.22 -5.20
C LYS A 8 16.69 -1.81 -5.75
N GLY A 9 16.67 -1.62 -7.07
CA GLY A 9 16.80 -0.31 -7.72
C GLY A 9 15.53 0.56 -7.66
N SER A 10 14.42 0.03 -7.17
CA SER A 10 13.14 0.74 -7.03
C SER A 10 12.88 1.14 -5.58
N CYS A 11 13.83 1.86 -4.97
CA CYS A 11 13.67 2.43 -3.63
C CYS A 11 12.39 3.29 -3.48
N TRP A 12 11.84 3.73 -4.61
CA TRP A 12 10.58 4.47 -4.74
C TRP A 12 9.33 3.60 -4.95
N GLY A 13 9.39 2.27 -4.79
CA GLY A 13 8.24 1.36 -4.96
C GLY A 13 7.67 1.25 -6.39
N HIS A 14 6.49 0.66 -6.52
CA HIS A 14 5.85 0.44 -7.82
C HIS A 14 5.11 1.68 -8.32
N ALA A 15 5.14 1.91 -9.64
CA ALA A 15 4.21 2.85 -10.26
C ALA A 15 2.78 2.35 -10.06
N ILE A 16 1.93 3.24 -9.55
CA ILE A 16 0.51 2.96 -9.37
C ILE A 16 -0.16 2.87 -10.75
N ARG A 17 -1.10 1.95 -10.87
CA ARG A 17 -1.91 1.72 -12.06
C ARG A 17 -3.40 1.80 -11.72
N PRO A 18 -4.23 2.37 -12.62
CA PRO A 18 -3.87 2.98 -13.91
C PRO A 18 -3.09 4.31 -13.75
N SER A 19 -2.54 4.85 -14.85
CA SER A 19 -1.77 6.11 -14.82
C SER A 19 -2.62 7.34 -14.49
N ASN A 20 -3.94 7.27 -14.69
CA ASN A 20 -4.88 8.29 -14.26
C ASN A 20 -4.98 8.30 -12.73
N THR A 21 -4.61 9.41 -12.11
CA THR A 21 -4.53 9.56 -10.65
C THR A 21 -5.83 9.24 -9.94
N LEU A 22 -6.97 9.75 -10.41
CA LEU A 22 -8.27 9.51 -9.77
C LEU A 22 -8.63 8.02 -9.76
N LYS A 23 -8.53 7.35 -10.92
CA LYS A 23 -8.77 5.91 -11.03
C LYS A 23 -7.77 5.08 -10.22
N ALA A 24 -6.51 5.53 -10.13
CA ALA A 24 -5.48 4.94 -9.29
C ALA A 24 -5.83 5.01 -7.79
N ILE A 25 -6.30 6.18 -7.33
CA ILE A 25 -6.73 6.38 -5.94
C ILE A 25 -7.92 5.48 -5.62
N GLN A 26 -8.93 5.44 -6.51
CA GLN A 26 -10.09 4.57 -6.35
C GLN A 26 -9.70 3.08 -6.31
N LYS A 27 -8.86 2.62 -7.25
CA LYS A 27 -8.37 1.23 -7.28
C LYS A 27 -7.58 0.88 -6.02
N MET A 28 -6.70 1.77 -5.58
CA MET A 28 -5.93 1.56 -4.35
C MET A 28 -6.83 1.53 -3.12
N HIS A 29 -7.80 2.45 -3.00
CA HIS A 29 -8.74 2.46 -1.88
C HIS A 29 -9.53 1.16 -1.81
N GLY A 30 -10.09 0.70 -2.94
CA GLY A 30 -10.76 -0.59 -3.02
C GLY A 30 -9.85 -1.77 -2.66
N PHE A 31 -8.62 -1.78 -3.17
CA PHE A 31 -7.63 -2.81 -2.83
C PHE A 31 -7.34 -2.87 -1.33
N LEU A 32 -7.13 -1.71 -0.67
CA LEU A 32 -6.87 -1.69 0.76
C LEU A 32 -8.08 -2.18 1.56
N GLU A 33 -9.29 -1.74 1.20
CA GLU A 33 -10.55 -2.17 1.83
C GLU A 33 -10.83 -3.67 1.64
N THR A 34 -10.45 -4.25 0.51
CA THR A 34 -10.66 -5.68 0.25
C THR A 34 -9.76 -6.56 1.13
N TYR A 35 -8.47 -6.24 1.21
CA TYR A 35 -7.46 -7.17 1.75
C TYR A 35 -7.01 -6.88 3.18
N PHE A 36 -7.16 -5.65 3.65
CA PHE A 36 -6.55 -5.22 4.90
C PHE A 36 -7.56 -4.65 5.88
N GLU A 37 -7.43 -5.04 7.14
CA GLU A 37 -8.01 -4.28 8.22
C GLU A 37 -7.29 -2.93 8.29
N PRO A 38 -8.03 -1.82 8.44
CA PRO A 38 -7.42 -0.54 8.74
C PRO A 38 -6.66 -0.72 10.05
N VAL A 39 -5.33 -0.69 9.97
CA VAL A 39 -4.52 -0.42 11.15
C VAL A 39 -4.18 1.06 11.07
N GLU A 40 -4.27 1.70 12.24
CA GLU A 40 -4.03 3.12 12.43
C GLU A 40 -2.91 3.63 11.53
N ALA A 41 -3.21 4.66 10.74
CA ALA A 41 -2.21 5.31 9.92
C ALA A 41 -1.15 5.88 10.86
N GLU A 42 0.09 5.40 10.74
CA GLU A 42 1.20 5.89 11.55
C GLU A 42 1.49 7.36 11.22
N LYS A 43 1.30 7.73 9.95
CA LYS A 43 1.42 9.11 9.48
C LYS A 43 0.59 9.29 8.22
N LEU A 44 -0.40 10.16 8.28
CA LEU A 44 -1.17 10.58 7.11
C LEU A 44 -0.87 12.06 6.86
N THR A 45 -0.43 12.37 5.65
CA THR A 45 -0.08 13.74 5.23
C THR A 45 -0.79 14.09 3.93
N LEU A 46 -1.83 14.90 4.03
CA LEU A 46 -2.38 15.60 2.88
C LEU A 46 -1.43 16.75 2.56
N ASN A 47 -0.95 16.85 1.31
CA ASN A 47 -0.30 18.08 0.89
C ASN A 47 -0.91 18.69 -0.36
N LEU A 48 -1.06 20.00 -0.32
CA LEU A 48 -1.50 20.80 -1.45
C LEU A 48 -0.27 21.36 -2.14
N ASN A 49 -0.02 20.88 -3.35
CA ASN A 49 1.14 21.30 -4.11
C ASN A 49 0.74 22.42 -5.08
N PRO A 50 1.26 23.63 -4.90
CA PRO A 50 0.80 24.79 -5.63
C PRO A 50 1.53 25.00 -6.97
N TYR A 51 2.12 23.96 -7.57
CA TYR A 51 3.07 24.13 -8.69
C TYR A 51 2.51 24.92 -9.88
N LEU A 52 1.20 24.96 -10.16
CA LEU A 52 0.68 25.63 -11.36
C LEU A 52 -0.49 26.62 -11.15
N ASP A 53 -1.20 26.64 -10.02
CA ASP A 53 -2.28 27.63 -9.77
C ASP A 53 -2.29 28.07 -8.30
N LYS A 54 -1.39 29.02 -8.00
CA LYS A 54 -1.21 29.59 -6.66
C LYS A 54 -2.27 30.61 -6.29
N GLU A 55 -2.94 31.18 -7.27
CA GLU A 55 -3.74 32.40 -7.11
C GLU A 55 -5.23 32.10 -6.95
N ASN A 56 -5.74 31.00 -7.53
CA ASN A 56 -7.18 30.71 -7.53
C ASN A 56 -7.50 29.36 -6.90
N TYR A 57 -6.87 28.29 -7.40
CA TYR A 57 -7.23 26.93 -7.02
C TYR A 57 -6.74 26.55 -5.62
N VAL A 58 -5.47 26.80 -5.34
CA VAL A 58 -4.84 26.40 -4.08
C VAL A 58 -5.51 27.06 -2.86
N PRO A 59 -5.83 28.37 -2.87
CA PRO A 59 -6.55 28.99 -1.75
C PRO A 59 -7.92 28.34 -1.49
N LYS A 60 -8.72 28.11 -2.53
CA LYS A 60 -10.05 27.51 -2.40
C LYS A 60 -10.00 26.08 -1.85
N ILE A 61 -9.05 25.26 -2.31
CA ILE A 61 -8.87 23.91 -1.78
C ILE A 61 -8.29 23.95 -0.36
N ARG A 62 -7.41 24.92 -0.05
CA ARG A 62 -6.88 25.12 1.29
C ARG A 62 -7.99 25.42 2.28
N GLU A 63 -8.90 26.33 1.95
CA GLU A 63 -10.04 26.67 2.81
C GLU A 63 -10.89 25.43 3.11
N LYS A 64 -11.27 24.68 2.08
CA LYS A 64 -11.99 23.41 2.26
C LYS A 64 -11.20 22.39 3.08
N ALA A 65 -9.89 22.27 2.87
CA ALA A 65 -9.06 21.37 3.67
C ALA A 65 -9.02 21.82 5.14
N VAL A 66 -9.01 23.13 5.41
CA VAL A 66 -9.09 23.67 6.77
C VAL A 66 -10.45 23.40 7.41
N GLU A 67 -11.55 23.52 6.66
CA GLU A 67 -12.89 23.18 7.13
C GLU A 67 -13.00 21.70 7.50
N VAL A 68 -12.42 20.82 6.68
CA VAL A 68 -12.53 19.36 6.89
C VAL A 68 -11.54 18.87 7.94
N PHE A 69 -10.28 19.29 7.88
CA PHE A 69 -9.18 18.70 8.67
C PHE A 69 -8.63 19.63 9.76
N GLY A 70 -9.15 20.85 9.89
CA GLY A 70 -8.58 21.86 10.79
C GLY A 70 -7.33 22.53 10.21
N ARG A 71 -6.61 23.30 11.01
CA ARG A 71 -5.40 23.99 10.53
C ARG A 71 -4.25 23.01 10.29
N PRO A 72 -3.38 23.24 9.27
CA PRO A 72 -2.20 22.42 9.07
C PRO A 72 -1.27 22.51 10.29
N GLY A 73 -0.44 21.48 10.47
CA GLY A 73 0.47 21.39 11.63
C GLY A 73 1.52 22.50 11.69
N ARG A 74 1.79 23.17 10.58
CA ARG A 74 2.57 24.41 10.52
C ARG A 74 1.85 25.40 9.61
N ALA A 75 1.77 26.67 10.02
CA ALA A 75 1.08 27.72 9.27
C ALA A 75 1.66 27.93 7.84
N GLU A 76 2.97 27.71 7.73
CA GLU A 76 3.78 27.82 6.50
C GLU A 76 3.68 26.57 5.61
N SER A 77 3.33 25.41 6.17
CA SER A 77 3.27 24.14 5.41
C SER A 77 1.85 23.85 4.97
N MET A 78 1.70 23.35 3.75
CA MET A 78 0.45 22.82 3.25
C MET A 78 0.25 21.36 3.66
N ASP A 79 0.76 20.97 4.83
CA ASP A 79 0.84 19.60 5.32
C ASP A 79 -0.08 19.43 6.52
N TRP A 80 -1.08 18.56 6.39
CA TRP A 80 -1.91 18.14 7.51
C TRP A 80 -1.45 16.79 8.01
N VAL A 81 -1.00 16.73 9.27
CA VAL A 81 -0.84 15.44 9.95
C VAL A 81 -2.22 15.04 10.45
N LEU A 82 -2.85 14.11 9.74
CA LEU A 82 -4.19 13.65 10.05
C LEU A 82 -4.15 12.55 11.11
N ALA A 83 -5.22 12.45 11.90
CA ALA A 83 -5.33 11.44 12.94
C ALA A 83 -5.45 10.02 12.35
N PRO A 84 -5.08 8.97 13.09
CA PRO A 84 -5.43 7.62 12.73
C PRO A 84 -6.93 7.48 12.47
N GLY A 85 -7.33 6.93 11.31
CA GLY A 85 -8.74 6.81 10.88
C GLY A 85 -9.21 7.88 9.88
N ASP A 86 -8.50 9.00 9.75
CA ASP A 86 -8.84 10.05 8.78
C ASP A 86 -8.51 9.71 7.33
N TYR A 87 -7.91 8.55 7.07
CA TYR A 87 -7.54 8.09 5.73
C TYR A 87 -8.71 8.12 4.76
N ARG A 88 -9.87 7.57 5.16
CA ARG A 88 -11.05 7.54 4.30
C ARG A 88 -11.56 8.95 4.00
N ARG A 89 -11.55 9.83 4.99
CA ARG A 89 -11.92 11.25 4.85
C ARG A 89 -10.96 11.98 3.91
N ALA A 90 -9.66 11.73 4.02
CA ALA A 90 -8.62 12.28 3.14
C ALA A 90 -8.78 11.81 1.69
N ILE A 91 -9.07 10.53 1.47
CA ILE A 91 -9.36 10.00 0.13
C ILE A 91 -10.61 10.64 -0.44
N ASN A 92 -11.72 10.66 0.31
CA ASN A 92 -12.97 11.25 -0.16
C ASN A 92 -12.79 12.73 -0.52
N PHE A 93 -12.07 13.48 0.33
CA PHE A 93 -11.71 14.86 0.04
C PHE A 93 -11.00 15.01 -1.30
N ILE A 94 -10.04 14.15 -1.62
CA ILE A 94 -9.34 14.18 -2.91
C ILE A 94 -10.30 13.84 -4.04
N LEU A 95 -11.10 12.78 -3.90
CA LEU A 95 -12.05 12.35 -4.93
C LEU A 95 -13.07 13.46 -5.26
N GLU A 96 -13.55 14.17 -4.25
CA GLU A 96 -14.55 15.24 -4.37
C GLU A 96 -13.96 16.58 -4.85
N ASN A 97 -12.67 16.82 -4.60
CA ASN A 97 -12.00 18.08 -4.89
C ASN A 97 -10.90 17.96 -5.96
N HIS A 98 -10.90 16.88 -6.74
CA HIS A 98 -9.98 16.68 -7.86
C HIS A 98 -10.42 17.53 -9.06
N LEU A 99 -10.03 18.80 -9.08
CA LEU A 99 -10.55 19.77 -10.05
C LEU A 99 -9.50 20.26 -11.07
N SER A 100 -8.36 19.58 -11.24
CA SER A 100 -7.40 20.00 -12.29
C SER A 100 -7.84 19.52 -13.68
N PRO A 101 -8.08 20.44 -14.64
CA PRO A 101 -8.48 20.10 -15.99
C PRO A 101 -7.30 19.74 -16.92
N LYS A 102 -6.04 19.83 -16.45
CA LYS A 102 -4.85 19.55 -17.25
C LYS A 102 -3.93 18.54 -16.58
N LEU A 103 -3.74 17.40 -17.22
CA LEU A 103 -2.58 16.55 -16.98
C LEU A 103 -1.30 17.36 -17.30
N PRO A 104 -0.24 17.25 -16.49
CA PRO A 104 -0.11 16.30 -15.40
C PRO A 104 -0.53 16.89 -14.05
N SER A 105 -0.61 18.20 -13.83
CA SER A 105 -0.67 18.79 -12.49
C SER A 105 -1.91 18.42 -11.66
N ASP A 106 -1.78 17.42 -10.78
CA ASP A 106 -2.69 17.23 -9.66
C ASP A 106 -2.25 18.16 -8.51
N PRO A 107 -3.05 19.20 -8.16
CA PRO A 107 -2.71 20.19 -7.14
C PRO A 107 -2.84 19.65 -5.72
N ILE A 108 -3.41 18.46 -5.56
CA ILE A 108 -3.60 17.77 -4.29
C ILE A 108 -2.87 16.44 -4.39
N TRP A 109 -1.90 16.21 -3.53
CA TRP A 109 -1.33 14.88 -3.36
C TRP A 109 -1.57 14.36 -1.95
N LEU A 110 -1.66 13.04 -1.84
CA LEU A 110 -1.74 12.36 -0.55
C LEU A 110 -0.50 11.53 -0.37
N SER A 111 0.19 11.74 0.74
CA SER A 111 1.21 10.84 1.23
C SER A 111 0.73 10.21 2.51
N PHE A 112 0.81 8.89 2.62
CA PHE A 112 0.56 8.25 3.91
C PHE A 112 1.41 7.02 4.10
N THR A 113 1.79 6.84 5.36
CA THR A 113 2.40 5.66 5.91
C THR A 113 1.36 4.98 6.78
N CYS A 114 0.99 3.75 6.45
CA CYS A 114 0.14 2.92 7.29
C CYS A 114 0.80 1.56 7.52
N ALA A 115 0.78 1.12 8.76
CA ALA A 115 0.80 -0.31 9.02
C ALA A 115 -0.58 -0.85 8.65
N LEU A 116 -0.65 -2.03 8.07
CA LEU A 116 -1.91 -2.72 7.77
C LEU A 116 -1.80 -4.18 8.21
N LYS A 117 -2.92 -4.72 8.68
CA LYS A 117 -3.09 -6.14 9.03
C LYS A 117 -4.00 -6.77 7.99
N TRP A 118 -3.77 -8.03 7.66
CA TRP A 118 -4.66 -8.76 6.76
C TRP A 118 -6.06 -8.93 7.36
N LYS A 119 -7.09 -8.79 6.54
CA LYS A 119 -8.43 -9.30 6.90
C LYS A 119 -8.38 -10.81 6.89
N ASN A 120 -8.83 -11.44 7.96
CA ASN A 120 -8.93 -12.90 8.00
C ASN A 120 -9.84 -13.41 6.88
N SER A 121 -10.91 -12.67 6.56
CA SER A 121 -11.84 -13.00 5.47
C SER A 121 -11.24 -12.87 4.06
N ALA A 122 -10.10 -12.18 3.90
CA ALA A 122 -9.45 -12.03 2.61
C ALA A 122 -8.46 -13.17 2.31
N LEU A 123 -7.93 -13.80 3.35
CA LEU A 123 -6.99 -14.92 3.24
C LEU A 123 -7.76 -16.21 2.97
N PRO A 124 -7.22 -17.15 2.18
CA PRO A 124 -7.71 -18.52 2.21
C PRO A 124 -7.57 -19.00 3.66
N ASN A 125 -8.60 -19.63 4.24
CA ASN A 125 -8.69 -20.06 5.65
C ASN A 125 -7.45 -20.86 6.11
N ILE A 126 -6.37 -20.14 6.42
CA ILE A 126 -5.05 -20.68 6.73
C ILE A 126 -4.63 -19.98 8.00
N ASP A 127 -4.40 -20.78 9.05
CA ASP A 127 -3.81 -20.29 10.27
C ASP A 127 -2.40 -19.77 10.02
N TRP A 128 -2.05 -18.67 10.70
CA TRP A 128 -0.67 -18.20 10.70
C TRP A 128 0.22 -19.34 11.21
N PRO A 129 1.35 -19.65 10.53
CA PRO A 129 2.25 -20.66 11.05
C PRO A 129 2.70 -20.27 12.45
N GLU A 130 2.76 -21.24 13.37
CA GLU A 130 2.95 -21.01 14.80
C GLU A 130 4.18 -20.13 15.12
N GLU A 131 5.24 -20.24 14.32
CA GLU A 131 6.46 -19.45 14.48
C GLU A 131 6.20 -17.94 14.37
N PHE A 132 5.21 -17.52 13.59
CA PHE A 132 4.84 -16.12 13.41
C PHE A 132 3.97 -15.59 14.55
N LEU A 133 3.36 -16.47 15.33
CA LEU A 133 2.53 -16.13 16.49
C LEU A 133 3.35 -15.98 17.78
N LYS A 134 4.65 -16.33 17.75
CA LYS A 134 5.55 -16.17 18.90
C LYS A 134 5.76 -14.70 19.26
N GLN A 135 5.90 -14.43 20.55
CA GLN A 135 6.22 -13.10 21.09
C GLN A 135 7.47 -12.51 20.41
N GLY A 136 7.40 -11.25 19.97
CA GLY A 136 8.48 -10.58 19.24
C GLY A 136 8.43 -10.73 17.70
N ASN A 137 7.52 -11.56 17.19
CA ASN A 137 7.27 -11.71 15.75
C ASN A 137 6.06 -10.93 15.24
N GLU A 138 5.45 -10.06 16.05
CA GLU A 138 4.28 -9.24 15.68
C GLU A 138 4.57 -8.37 14.45
N LYS A 139 5.83 -7.92 14.30
CA LYS A 139 6.31 -7.18 13.13
C LYS A 139 6.12 -7.94 11.81
N TRP A 140 6.06 -9.27 11.82
CA TRP A 140 5.83 -10.09 10.63
C TRP A 140 4.36 -10.18 10.24
N GLN A 141 3.46 -9.87 11.18
CA GLN A 141 2.01 -9.90 10.97
C GLN A 141 1.46 -8.61 10.35
N ARG A 142 2.34 -7.61 10.15
CA ARG A 142 1.99 -6.29 9.61
C ARG A 142 2.75 -6.01 8.32
N SER A 143 2.09 -5.33 7.41
CA SER A 143 2.70 -4.74 6.21
C SER A 143 2.73 -3.23 6.35
N LEU A 144 3.90 -2.64 6.17
CA LEU A 144 4.07 -1.18 6.16
C LEU A 144 3.98 -0.70 4.71
N PHE A 145 2.98 0.11 4.43
CA PHE A 145 2.80 0.75 3.14
C PHE A 145 3.10 2.24 3.24
N ILE A 146 3.78 2.76 2.23
CA ILE A 146 3.93 4.19 2.01
C ILE A 146 3.37 4.47 0.62
N VAL A 147 2.30 5.24 0.56
CA VAL A 147 1.65 5.61 -0.69
C VAL A 147 1.90 7.08 -0.95
N ASN A 148 2.38 7.39 -2.16
CA ASN A 148 2.48 8.75 -2.67
C ASN A 148 1.64 8.90 -3.93
N LEU A 149 0.51 9.60 -3.81
CA LEU A 149 -0.44 9.84 -4.89
C LEU A 149 -0.14 11.17 -5.56
N ARG A 150 0.84 11.17 -6.47
CA ARG A 150 1.16 12.27 -7.41
C ARG A 150 1.11 11.74 -8.84
N ILE A 151 1.35 12.56 -9.86
CA ILE A 151 1.59 12.09 -11.24
C ILE A 151 2.66 11.00 -11.24
N GLY A 152 2.35 9.85 -11.83
CA GLY A 152 3.25 8.70 -11.80
C GLY A 152 3.44 8.16 -10.37
N GLY A 153 2.40 8.29 -9.55
CA GLY A 153 2.34 7.98 -8.13
C GLY A 153 2.92 6.62 -7.80
N ARG A 154 3.38 6.49 -6.57
CA ARG A 154 4.18 5.34 -6.13
C ARG A 154 3.53 4.66 -4.95
N PHE A 155 3.39 3.35 -5.07
CA PHE A 155 3.02 2.45 -4.00
C PHE A 155 4.28 1.77 -3.49
N MET A 156 4.72 2.14 -2.30
CA MET A 156 5.95 1.67 -1.69
C MET A 156 5.62 0.79 -0.49
N PHE A 157 6.45 -0.21 -0.27
CA PHE A 157 6.35 -1.12 0.86
C PHE A 157 7.77 -1.48 1.28
N PRO A 158 8.43 -0.62 2.09
CA PRO A 158 9.87 -0.72 2.37
C PRO A 158 10.31 -2.08 2.89
N MET A 159 9.43 -2.78 3.61
CA MET A 159 9.71 -4.08 4.21
C MET A 159 9.33 -5.28 3.31
N GLY A 160 8.69 -5.02 2.17
CA GLY A 160 7.95 -6.01 1.41
C GLY A 160 6.49 -6.14 1.85
N ILE A 161 5.65 -6.68 0.96
CA ILE A 161 4.31 -7.15 1.32
C ILE A 161 4.47 -8.57 1.82
N ARG A 162 4.14 -8.82 3.09
CA ARG A 162 4.17 -10.17 3.68
C ARG A 162 2.80 -10.79 3.52
N ILE A 163 2.73 -11.91 2.82
CA ILE A 163 1.46 -12.56 2.46
C ILE A 163 1.37 -13.88 3.24
N PRO A 164 0.51 -13.98 4.26
CA PRO A 164 0.50 -15.04 5.25
C PRO A 164 -0.19 -16.33 4.78
N ILE A 165 0.29 -16.85 3.65
CA ILE A 165 -0.23 -18.06 3.02
C ILE A 165 0.91 -19.06 2.80
N SER A 166 0.60 -20.35 2.81
CA SER A 166 1.59 -21.42 2.64
C SER A 166 2.00 -21.56 1.17
N ALA A 167 3.29 -21.83 0.89
CA ALA A 167 3.72 -22.13 -0.47
C ALA A 167 3.34 -23.57 -0.90
N ASN A 168 2.88 -24.40 0.03
CA ASN A 168 2.56 -25.80 -0.22
C ASN A 168 1.07 -26.03 -0.52
N GLU A 169 0.24 -25.02 -0.31
CA GLU A 169 -1.23 -25.13 -0.42
C GLU A 169 -1.71 -24.59 -1.77
N PRO A 170 -2.49 -25.36 -2.56
CA PRO A 170 -3.05 -24.90 -3.83
C PRO A 170 -3.88 -23.60 -3.71
N ALA A 171 -4.68 -23.48 -2.65
CA ALA A 171 -5.51 -22.30 -2.37
C ALA A 171 -4.69 -21.00 -2.23
N SER A 172 -3.42 -21.09 -1.87
CA SER A 172 -2.52 -19.94 -1.83
C SER A 172 -2.26 -19.37 -3.23
N TYR A 173 -2.14 -20.21 -4.25
CA TYR A 173 -1.86 -19.77 -5.61
C TYR A 173 -3.10 -19.18 -6.28
N GLU A 174 -4.29 -19.73 -6.00
CA GLU A 174 -5.57 -19.13 -6.38
C GLU A 174 -5.74 -17.73 -5.74
N PHE A 175 -5.41 -17.61 -4.45
CA PHE A 175 -5.39 -16.32 -3.78
C PHE A 175 -4.40 -15.36 -4.45
N LEU A 176 -3.18 -15.82 -4.77
CA LEU A 176 -2.15 -14.99 -5.39
C LEU A 176 -2.55 -14.51 -6.80
N GLU A 177 -3.24 -15.35 -7.58
CA GLU A 177 -3.79 -14.94 -8.88
C GLU A 177 -4.75 -13.75 -8.70
N ARG A 178 -5.78 -13.92 -7.87
CA ARG A 178 -6.77 -12.88 -7.58
C ARG A 178 -6.13 -11.62 -7.00
N PHE A 179 -5.29 -11.78 -5.97
CA PHE A 179 -4.59 -10.68 -5.32
C PHE A 179 -3.77 -9.89 -6.33
N SER A 180 -3.01 -10.57 -7.20
CA SER A 180 -2.16 -9.90 -8.18
C SER A 180 -2.93 -9.09 -9.21
N ALA A 181 -4.09 -9.59 -9.67
CA ALA A 181 -4.96 -8.88 -10.61
C ALA A 181 -5.56 -7.59 -10.01
N GLU A 182 -5.86 -7.63 -8.72
CA GLU A 182 -6.50 -6.53 -8.00
C GLU A 182 -5.51 -5.49 -7.48
N THR A 183 -4.23 -5.84 -7.32
CA THR A 183 -3.22 -4.86 -6.87
C THR A 183 -3.21 -3.59 -7.75
N PRO A 184 -2.97 -2.41 -7.15
CA PRO A 184 -2.88 -1.15 -7.88
C PRO A 184 -1.49 -0.98 -8.54
N PHE A 185 -0.77 -2.06 -8.83
CA PHE A 185 0.54 -2.06 -9.47
C PHE A 185 0.77 -3.38 -10.22
N LYS A 186 1.77 -3.44 -11.10
CA LYS A 186 2.15 -4.71 -11.74
C LYS A 186 3.05 -5.52 -10.81
N MET A 187 2.60 -6.73 -10.45
CA MET A 187 3.42 -7.72 -9.75
C MET A 187 4.32 -8.50 -10.72
N SER A 188 5.35 -9.16 -10.18
CA SER A 188 6.23 -10.04 -10.95
C SER A 188 6.65 -11.24 -10.11
N PRO A 189 6.61 -12.47 -10.64
CA PRO A 189 7.09 -13.68 -9.95
C PRO A 189 8.51 -13.52 -9.39
N LYS A 190 9.38 -12.82 -10.12
CA LYS A 190 10.81 -12.64 -9.79
C LYS A 190 11.06 -11.87 -8.49
N HIS A 191 10.04 -11.19 -8.00
CA HIS A 191 10.07 -10.35 -6.80
C HIS A 191 9.51 -11.06 -5.56
N PHE A 192 9.03 -12.29 -5.71
CA PHE A 192 8.60 -13.12 -4.60
C PHE A 192 9.79 -13.79 -3.92
N GLN A 193 9.63 -13.95 -2.62
CA GLN A 193 10.49 -14.69 -1.71
C GLN A 193 9.61 -15.60 -0.85
N VAL A 194 10.17 -16.69 -0.36
CA VAL A 194 9.53 -17.55 0.64
C VAL A 194 10.19 -17.27 1.99
N VAL A 195 9.38 -17.03 3.02
CA VAL A 195 9.86 -16.92 4.39
C VAL A 195 9.77 -18.30 5.03
N ILE A 196 10.91 -18.77 5.52
CA ILE A 196 11.07 -20.07 6.19
C ILE A 196 11.72 -19.89 7.56
N PRO A 197 11.35 -20.70 8.56
CA PRO A 197 12.10 -20.78 9.81
C PRO A 197 13.46 -21.46 9.59
N ILE A 198 14.49 -20.97 10.26
CA ILE A 198 15.83 -21.58 10.28
C ILE A 198 16.32 -21.80 11.71
N GLY A 199 17.02 -22.92 11.89
CA GLY A 199 17.63 -23.32 13.16
C GLY A 199 16.61 -23.68 14.25
N LYS A 200 17.12 -24.20 15.37
CA LYS A 200 16.29 -24.67 16.50
C LYS A 200 15.47 -23.56 17.18
N LYS A 201 15.88 -22.29 17.00
CA LYS A 201 15.20 -21.12 17.57
C LYS A 201 14.05 -20.59 16.69
N GLY A 202 13.87 -21.12 15.48
CA GLY A 202 12.78 -20.70 14.59
C GLY A 202 12.95 -19.28 14.04
N THR A 203 14.19 -18.81 13.85
CA THR A 203 14.45 -17.49 13.27
C THR A 203 13.94 -17.47 11.83
N LEU A 204 13.15 -16.46 11.46
CA LEU A 204 12.56 -16.37 10.13
C LEU A 204 13.51 -15.68 9.14
N VAL A 205 13.70 -16.28 7.96
CA VAL A 205 14.50 -15.71 6.87
C VAL A 205 13.78 -15.78 5.53
N SER A 206 13.98 -14.75 4.70
CA SER A 206 13.49 -14.72 3.32
C SER A 206 14.49 -15.38 2.38
N ARG A 207 14.04 -16.34 1.58
CA ARG A 207 14.82 -17.02 0.54
C ARG A 207 14.16 -16.84 -0.83
N LYS A 208 14.95 -17.04 -1.89
CA LYS A 208 14.36 -17.18 -3.23
C LYS A 208 13.48 -18.43 -3.25
N PRO A 209 12.36 -18.43 -3.99
CA PRO A 209 11.62 -19.65 -4.26
C PRO A 209 12.52 -20.70 -4.93
N ASP A 210 12.25 -21.97 -4.68
CA ASP A 210 12.79 -23.05 -5.49
C ASP A 210 12.10 -23.09 -6.87
N GLU A 211 12.53 -24.03 -7.73
CA GLU A 211 12.04 -24.13 -9.10
C GLU A 211 10.54 -24.46 -9.19
N ASP A 212 10.03 -25.32 -8.31
CA ASP A 212 8.61 -25.70 -8.26
C ASP A 212 7.73 -24.50 -7.86
N VAL A 213 8.07 -23.84 -6.75
CA VAL A 213 7.32 -22.67 -6.27
C VAL A 213 7.41 -21.53 -7.30
N LEU A 214 8.58 -21.35 -7.94
CA LEU A 214 8.74 -20.33 -8.99
C LEU A 214 7.89 -20.65 -10.22
N GLY A 215 7.81 -21.91 -10.66
CA GLY A 215 6.98 -22.33 -11.77
C GLY A 215 5.50 -21.99 -11.53
N LYS A 216 4.98 -22.38 -10.36
CA LYS A 216 3.60 -22.05 -9.96
C LYS A 216 3.35 -20.54 -9.89
N LEU A 217 4.30 -19.77 -9.37
CA LEU A 217 4.20 -18.30 -9.36
C LEU A 217 4.15 -17.70 -10.79
N GLN A 218 4.87 -18.27 -11.75
CA GLN A 218 4.86 -17.81 -13.14
C GLN A 218 3.52 -18.08 -13.84
N GLU A 219 2.82 -19.14 -13.45
CA GLU A 219 1.49 -19.46 -13.99
C GLU A 219 0.43 -18.46 -13.51
N VAL A 220 0.49 -18.07 -12.23
CA VAL A 220 -0.57 -17.26 -11.59
C VAL A 220 -0.32 -15.75 -11.59
N ILE A 221 0.93 -15.28 -11.70
CA ILE A 221 1.24 -13.83 -11.69
C ILE A 221 1.57 -13.34 -13.12
N LYS A 222 0.63 -12.59 -13.72
CA LYS A 222 0.69 -12.11 -15.13
C LYS A 222 1.08 -10.62 -15.28
#